data_AF-A0A969V986-F1
#
_entry.id   AF-A0A969V986-F1
#
_cell.length_a   1.000
_cell.length_b   1.000
_cell.length_c   1.000
_cell.angle_alpha   90.00
_cell.angle_beta   90.00
_cell.angle_gamma   90.00
#
_symmetry.space_group_name_H-M   'P 1'
#
loop_
_entity.id
_entity.type
_entity.pdbx_description
1 polymer ?
#
loop_
_entity_poly.entity_id
_entity_poly.type
_entity_poly.pdbx_seq_one_letter_code
_entity_poly.pdbx_strand_id
1 'polypeptide(L)'
;MNIASLERFKKEVNQIREYLKHIQYVSDVVGCAILVEDNEQLKALINRLKEHDRIFRTERRVFEYKAAIISLYGLLEKYIETWIKEYFDSLCSLICDYQNLDEKIRDNHFELSLKLINTITTRDIVKYQHLTKEEVLRKLNNCI
;
A
#
# COMPACT_ATOMS: atom_id res chain seq x y z
N MET A 1 7.32 6.43 -17.32
CA MET A 1 6.44 5.66 -16.40
C MET A 1 6.87 4.21 -16.45
N ASN A 2 7.30 3.65 -15.33
CA ASN A 2 7.81 2.29 -15.30
C ASN A 2 6.65 1.30 -15.35
N ILE A 3 6.59 0.50 -16.42
CA ILE A 3 5.56 -0.54 -16.59
C ILE A 3 5.58 -1.51 -15.39
N ALA A 4 6.74 -1.76 -14.79
CA ALA A 4 6.88 -2.67 -13.66
C ALA A 4 6.10 -2.21 -12.40
N SER A 5 6.03 -0.91 -12.14
CA SER A 5 5.35 -0.38 -10.95
C SER A 5 3.83 -0.46 -11.08
N LEU A 6 3.31 -0.19 -12.28
CA LEU A 6 1.89 -0.39 -12.58
C LEU A 6 1.50 -1.87 -12.51
N GLU A 7 2.32 -2.77 -13.07
CA GLU A 7 2.05 -4.21 -13.01
C GLU A 7 2.12 -4.74 -11.58
N ARG A 8 3.04 -4.24 -10.75
CA ARG A 8 3.10 -4.56 -9.32
C ARG A 8 1.83 -4.11 -8.60
N PHE A 9 1.39 -2.87 -8.82
CA PHE A 9 0.15 -2.36 -8.24
C PHE A 9 -1.06 -3.22 -8.64
N LYS A 10 -1.22 -3.54 -9.93
CA LYS A 10 -2.29 -4.42 -10.42
C LYS A 10 -2.26 -5.79 -9.74
N LYS A 11 -1.07 -6.38 -9.57
CA LYS A 11 -0.89 -7.66 -8.88
C LYS A 11 -1.34 -7.58 -7.42
N GLU A 12 -0.91 -6.55 -6.70
CA GLU A 12 -1.28 -6.32 -5.29
C GLU A 12 -2.79 -6.07 -5.15
N VAL A 13 -3.42 -5.30 -6.06
CA VAL A 13 -4.88 -5.13 -6.11
C VAL A 13 -5.59 -6.47 -6.32
N ASN A 14 -5.06 -7.29 -7.23
CA ASN A 14 -5.65 -8.59 -7.50
C ASN A 14 -5.58 -9.53 -6.28
N GLN A 15 -4.51 -9.47 -5.49
CA GLN A 15 -4.42 -10.24 -4.25
C GLN A 15 -5.53 -9.88 -3.26
N ILE A 16 -5.83 -8.58 -3.08
CA ILE A 16 -6.94 -8.13 -2.24
C ILE A 16 -8.27 -8.63 -2.80
N ARG A 17 -8.46 -8.55 -4.12
CA ARG A 17 -9.67 -9.06 -4.78
C ARG A 17 -9.89 -10.56 -4.54
N GLU A 18 -8.85 -11.38 -4.70
CA GLU A 18 -8.95 -12.82 -4.47
C GLU A 18 -9.23 -13.13 -2.99
N TYR A 19 -8.68 -12.34 -2.06
CA TYR A 19 -9.00 -12.49 -0.64
C TYR A 19 -10.47 -12.15 -0.34
N LEU A 20 -11.03 -11.10 -0.95
CA LEU A 20 -12.46 -10.78 -0.82
C LEU A 20 -13.36 -11.90 -1.39
N LYS A 21 -12.96 -12.52 -2.50
CA LYS A 21 -13.65 -13.72 -3.02
C LYS A 21 -13.57 -14.89 -2.06
N HIS A 22 -12.42 -15.11 -1.43
CA HIS A 22 -12.26 -16.14 -0.40
C HIS A 22 -13.26 -15.92 0.77
N ILE A 23 -13.42 -14.68 1.24
CA ILE A 23 -14.42 -14.34 2.26
C ILE A 23 -15.82 -14.71 1.79
N GLN A 24 -16.17 -14.42 0.53
CA GLN A 24 -17.45 -14.80 -0.06
C GLN A 24 -17.64 -16.32 -0.06
N TYR A 25 -16.65 -17.09 -0.53
CA TYR A 25 -16.73 -18.56 -0.55
C TYR A 25 -16.94 -19.14 0.86
N VAL A 26 -16.26 -18.61 1.87
CA VAL A 26 -16.47 -19.03 3.26
C VAL A 26 -17.89 -18.70 3.72
N SER A 27 -18.40 -17.51 3.38
CA SER A 27 -19.78 -17.13 3.69
C SER A 27 -20.81 -18.03 3.01
N ASP A 28 -20.55 -18.46 1.78
CA ASP A 28 -21.43 -19.35 1.03
C ASP A 28 -21.47 -20.74 1.68
N VAL A 29 -20.31 -21.29 2.09
CA VAL A 29 -20.23 -22.58 2.82
C VAL A 29 -20.97 -22.53 4.15
N VAL A 30 -20.86 -21.42 4.89
CA VAL A 30 -21.65 -21.22 6.11
C VAL A 30 -23.14 -21.17 5.82
N GLY A 31 -23.55 -20.63 4.67
CA GLY A 31 -24.94 -20.57 4.22
C GLY A 31 -25.53 -21.89 3.72
N CYS A 32 -24.70 -22.91 3.41
CA CYS A 32 -25.17 -24.17 2.86
C CYS A 32 -26.14 -24.91 3.80
N ALA A 33 -27.26 -25.40 3.25
CA ALA A 33 -28.14 -26.33 3.94
C ALA A 33 -27.49 -27.72 3.98
N ILE A 34 -27.45 -28.33 5.16
CA ILE A 34 -26.95 -29.71 5.34
C ILE A 34 -28.13 -30.64 5.06
N LEU A 35 -27.97 -31.60 4.15
CA LEU A 35 -28.98 -32.60 3.83
C LEU A 35 -28.84 -33.81 4.76
N VAL A 36 -29.95 -34.55 4.93
CA VAL A 36 -30.02 -35.70 5.85
C VAL A 36 -29.06 -36.82 5.42
N GLU A 37 -28.78 -36.95 4.13
CA GLU A 37 -27.89 -37.95 3.53
C GLU A 37 -26.38 -37.61 3.64
N ASP A 38 -26.02 -36.44 4.16
CA ASP A 38 -24.61 -36.03 4.24
C ASP A 38 -23.81 -36.87 5.27
N ASN A 39 -22.53 -37.08 5.00
CA ASN A 39 -21.60 -37.77 5.89
C ASN A 39 -21.56 -37.08 7.27
N GLU A 40 -21.76 -37.84 8.36
CA GLU A 40 -21.77 -37.34 9.74
C GLU A 40 -20.51 -36.55 10.12
N GLN A 41 -19.34 -36.91 9.59
CA GLN A 41 -18.10 -36.15 9.81
C GLN A 41 -18.15 -34.76 9.15
N LEU A 42 -18.71 -34.68 7.95
CA LEU A 42 -18.88 -33.43 7.20
C LEU A 42 -19.90 -32.52 7.89
N LYS A 43 -21.01 -33.10 8.39
CA LYS A 43 -22.00 -32.38 9.20
C LYS A 43 -21.35 -31.76 10.44
N ALA A 44 -20.53 -32.51 11.16
CA ALA A 44 -19.84 -32.02 12.37
C ALA A 44 -18.90 -30.84 12.06
N LEU A 45 -18.14 -30.90 10.97
CA LEU A 45 -17.23 -29.82 10.55
C LEU A 45 -17.99 -28.54 10.16
N ILE A 46 -19.04 -28.66 9.35
CA ILE A 46 -19.85 -27.50 8.93
C ILE A 46 -20.57 -26.88 10.13
N ASN A 47 -21.12 -27.70 11.04
CA ASN A 47 -21.77 -27.19 12.25
C ASN A 47 -20.80 -26.43 13.15
N ARG A 48 -19.56 -26.93 13.30
CA ARG A 48 -18.52 -26.22 14.06
C ARG A 48 -18.17 -24.87 13.42
N LEU A 49 -18.08 -24.81 12.08
CA LEU A 49 -17.85 -23.57 11.36
C LEU A 49 -19.02 -22.57 11.52
N LYS A 50 -20.26 -23.06 11.42
CA LYS A 50 -21.48 -22.25 11.61
C LYS A 50 -21.58 -21.68 13.01
N GLU A 51 -21.25 -22.46 14.03
CA GLU A 51 -21.29 -22.00 15.42
C GLU A 51 -20.23 -20.91 15.66
N HIS A 52 -19.01 -21.12 15.16
CA HIS A 52 -17.98 -20.09 15.21
C HIS A 52 -18.37 -18.81 14.45
N ASP A 53 -18.95 -18.94 13.25
CA ASP A 53 -19.47 -17.80 12.50
C ASP A 53 -20.53 -17.05 13.31
N ARG A 54 -21.49 -17.75 13.91
CA ARG A 54 -22.57 -17.15 14.69
C ARG A 54 -22.06 -16.30 15.86
N ILE A 55 -21.02 -16.75 16.55
CA ILE A 55 -20.45 -16.07 17.73
C ILE A 55 -19.76 -14.76 17.35
N PHE A 56 -19.09 -14.70 16.19
CA PHE A 56 -18.17 -13.61 15.83
C PHE A 56 -18.50 -12.94 14.48
N ARG A 57 -19.70 -13.14 13.94
CA ARG A 57 -20.06 -12.71 12.57
C ARG A 57 -19.91 -11.21 12.36
N THR A 58 -20.41 -10.44 13.31
CA THR A 58 -20.47 -8.98 13.21
C THR A 58 -19.08 -8.39 13.31
N GLU A 59 -18.32 -8.81 14.32
CA GLU A 59 -16.95 -8.40 14.57
C GLU A 59 -16.03 -8.80 13.43
N ARG A 60 -16.17 -10.02 12.90
CA ARG A 60 -15.43 -10.48 11.71
C ARG A 60 -15.68 -9.57 10.51
N ARG A 61 -16.95 -9.29 10.19
CA ARG A 61 -17.30 -8.43 9.05
C ARG A 61 -16.75 -7.01 9.20
N VAL A 62 -16.83 -6.45 10.40
CA VAL A 62 -16.26 -5.13 10.69
C VAL A 62 -14.74 -5.15 10.53
N PHE A 63 -14.07 -6.20 11.00
CA PHE A 63 -12.63 -6.38 10.83
C PHE A 63 -12.23 -6.54 9.36
N GLU A 64 -12.90 -7.43 8.62
CA GLU A 64 -12.67 -7.68 7.19
C GLU A 64 -12.83 -6.40 6.37
N TYR A 65 -13.88 -5.62 6.64
CA TYR A 65 -14.11 -4.33 5.98
C TYR A 65 -13.01 -3.32 6.29
N LYS A 66 -12.65 -3.15 7.57
CA LYS A 66 -11.56 -2.24 7.98
C LYS A 66 -10.23 -2.66 7.35
N ALA A 67 -9.91 -3.95 7.37
CA ALA A 67 -8.69 -4.49 6.78
C ALA A 67 -8.65 -4.23 5.27
N ALA A 68 -9.74 -4.49 4.55
CA ALA A 68 -9.83 -4.23 3.12
C ALA A 68 -9.61 -2.76 2.78
N ILE A 69 -10.24 -1.84 3.52
CA ILE A 69 -10.04 -0.40 3.35
C ILE A 69 -8.58 -0.02 3.58
N ILE A 70 -8.02 -0.40 4.74
CA ILE A 70 -6.63 -0.04 5.10
C ILE A 70 -5.65 -0.57 4.04
N SER A 71 -5.83 -1.82 3.59
CA SER A 71 -5.00 -2.40 2.55
C SER A 71 -5.12 -1.67 1.21
N LEU A 72 -6.34 -1.29 0.79
CA LEU A 72 -6.55 -0.56 -0.46
C LEU A 72 -5.94 0.84 -0.43
N TYR A 73 -6.12 1.57 0.68
CA TYR A 73 -5.55 2.91 0.84
C TYR A 73 -4.02 2.86 0.91
N GLY A 74 -3.45 1.95 1.70
CA GLY A 74 -2.00 1.79 1.79
C GLY A 74 -1.38 1.37 0.44
N LEU A 75 -2.08 0.56 -0.34
CA LEU A 75 -1.65 0.18 -1.68
C LEU A 75 -1.67 1.37 -2.66
N LEU A 76 -2.75 2.17 -2.63
CA LEU A 76 -2.87 3.36 -3.47
C LEU A 76 -1.82 4.41 -3.11
N GLU A 77 -1.63 4.67 -1.82
CA GLU A 77 -0.63 5.61 -1.31
C GLU A 77 0.78 5.23 -1.80
N LYS A 78 1.17 3.97 -1.60
CA LYS A 78 2.46 3.44 -2.07
C LYS A 78 2.62 3.58 -3.59
N TYR A 79 1.56 3.32 -4.35
CA TYR A 79 1.60 3.44 -5.81
C TYR A 79 1.77 4.90 -6.26
N ILE A 80 1.01 5.83 -5.67
CA ILE A 80 1.13 7.26 -5.95
C ILE A 80 2.53 7.76 -5.59
N GLU A 81 3.06 7.36 -4.43
CA GLU A 81 4.42 7.72 -4.01
C GLU A 81 5.47 7.22 -5.01
N THR A 82 5.35 5.97 -5.46
CA THR A 82 6.25 5.38 -6.45
C THR A 82 6.14 6.10 -7.80
N TRP A 83 4.91 6.41 -8.22
CA TRP A 83 4.66 7.12 -9.47
C TRP A 83 5.25 8.54 -9.48
N ILE A 84 5.12 9.27 -8.36
CA ILE A 84 5.74 10.58 -8.19
C ILE A 84 7.26 10.48 -8.27
N LYS A 85 7.88 9.49 -7.62
CA LYS A 85 9.34 9.26 -7.70
C LYS A 85 9.80 9.03 -9.13
N GLU A 86 9.15 8.10 -9.84
CA GLU A 86 9.48 7.81 -11.24
C GLU A 86 9.30 9.01 -12.17
N TYR A 87 8.31 9.86 -11.89
CA TYR A 87 8.10 11.09 -12.62
C TYR A 87 9.29 12.04 -12.44
N PHE A 88 9.74 12.27 -11.20
CA PHE A 88 10.90 13.12 -10.94
C PHE A 88 12.20 12.53 -11.48
N ASP A 89 12.41 11.21 -11.36
CA ASP A 89 13.57 10.53 -11.96
C ASP A 89 13.60 10.73 -13.49
N SER A 90 12.42 10.64 -14.13
CA SER A 90 12.29 10.89 -15.57
C SER A 90 12.54 12.36 -15.91
N LEU A 91 12.04 13.29 -15.10
CA LEU A 91 12.25 14.73 -15.29
C LEU A 91 13.73 15.10 -15.21
N CYS A 92 14.46 14.57 -14.23
CA CYS A 92 15.91 14.76 -14.09
C CYS A 92 16.69 14.19 -15.27
N SER A 93 16.22 13.10 -15.88
CA SER A 93 16.87 12.56 -17.08
C SER A 93 16.72 13.45 -18.32
N LEU A 94 15.70 14.32 -18.35
CA LEU A 94 15.40 15.21 -19.48
C LEU A 94 16.00 16.61 -19.29
N ILE A 95 16.08 17.09 -18.04
CA ILE A 95 16.56 18.43 -17.71
C ILE A 95 17.94 18.33 -17.08
N CYS A 96 18.97 18.65 -17.86
CA CYS A 96 20.36 18.57 -17.41
C CYS A 96 20.81 19.76 -16.54
N ASP A 97 20.04 20.86 -16.51
CA ASP A 97 20.36 22.06 -15.74
C ASP A 97 19.19 22.42 -14.81
N TYR A 98 19.49 22.53 -13.51
CA TYR A 98 18.55 22.88 -12.47
C TYR A 98 17.83 24.20 -12.74
N GLN A 99 18.46 25.15 -13.44
CA GLN A 99 17.85 26.43 -13.79
C GLN A 99 16.71 26.30 -14.80
N ASN A 100 16.71 25.22 -15.59
CA ASN A 100 15.68 24.94 -16.58
C ASN A 100 14.46 24.20 -16.01
N LEU A 101 14.49 23.84 -14.71
CA LEU A 101 13.29 23.36 -14.01
C LEU A 101 12.29 24.50 -13.84
N ASP A 102 11.01 24.13 -13.84
CA ASP A 102 9.93 25.04 -13.46
C ASP A 102 10.23 25.69 -12.11
N GLU A 103 10.03 27.01 -12.03
CA GLU A 103 10.37 27.82 -10.85
C GLU A 103 9.73 27.26 -9.58
N LYS A 104 8.46 26.82 -9.67
CA LYS A 104 7.76 26.27 -8.51
C LYS A 104 8.36 24.95 -8.05
N ILE A 105 8.82 24.10 -8.97
CA ILE A 105 9.50 22.84 -8.62
C ILE A 105 10.85 23.14 -7.97
N ARG A 106 11.60 24.08 -8.54
CA ARG A 106 12.91 24.50 -8.06
C ARG A 106 12.87 25.04 -6.63
N ASP A 107 11.92 25.93 -6.37
CA ASP A 107 11.78 26.59 -5.06
C ASP A 107 11.34 25.58 -3.99
N ASN A 108 10.37 24.73 -4.31
CA ASN A 108 9.92 23.67 -3.41
C ASN A 108 11.03 22.66 -3.13
N HIS A 109 11.78 22.24 -4.14
CA HIS A 109 12.88 21.30 -3.95
C HIS A 109 13.96 21.86 -3.01
N PHE A 110 14.32 23.14 -3.18
CA PHE A 110 15.29 23.80 -2.31
C PHE A 110 14.78 23.92 -0.87
N GLU A 111 13.57 24.45 -0.67
CA GLU A 111 13.00 24.64 0.67
C GLU A 111 12.80 23.31 1.41
N LEU A 112 12.28 22.28 0.72
CA LEU A 112 12.06 20.96 1.30
C LEU A 112 13.37 20.25 1.62
N SER A 113 14.40 20.40 0.79
CA SER A 113 15.73 19.83 1.05
C SER A 113 16.36 20.44 2.31
N LEU A 114 16.23 21.76 2.52
CA LEU A 114 16.71 22.40 3.74
C LEU A 114 15.95 21.91 4.99
N LYS A 115 14.61 21.81 4.90
CA LYS A 115 13.78 21.23 5.97
C LYS A 115 14.18 19.79 6.28
N LEU A 116 14.46 18.99 5.25
CA LEU A 116 14.90 17.60 5.38
C LEU A 116 16.27 17.51 6.07
N ILE A 117 17.26 18.33 5.67
CA ILE A 117 18.57 18.37 6.31
C ILE A 117 18.44 18.71 7.79
N ASN A 118 17.59 19.69 8.14
CA ASN A 118 17.34 20.05 9.54
C ASN A 118 16.76 18.85 10.31
N THR A 119 15.75 18.19 9.73
CA THR A 119 15.08 17.01 10.33
C THR A 119 16.04 15.82 10.50
N ILE A 120 16.92 15.55 9.54
CA ILE A 120 17.95 14.51 9.63
C ILE A 120 18.97 14.87 10.72
N THR A 121 19.31 16.15 10.84
CA THR A 121 20.26 16.65 11.85
C THR A 121 19.72 16.45 13.26
N THR A 122 18.44 16.72 13.49
CA THR A 122 17.83 16.56 14.82
C THR A 122 17.53 15.10 15.15
N ARG A 123 17.54 14.20 14.16
CA ARG A 123 17.27 12.75 14.30
C ARG A 123 15.91 12.41 14.93
N ASP A 124 14.95 13.33 14.85
CA ASP A 124 13.64 13.18 15.49
C ASP A 124 12.73 12.14 14.80
N ILE A 125 13.07 11.72 13.57
CA ILE A 125 12.17 10.91 12.72
C ILE A 125 12.88 9.66 12.17
N VAL A 126 12.39 8.48 12.57
CA VAL A 126 12.88 7.15 12.13
C VAL A 126 12.84 6.99 10.61
N LYS A 127 11.83 7.58 9.94
CA LYS A 127 11.64 7.51 8.48
C LYS A 127 12.88 7.92 7.68
N TYR A 128 13.68 8.86 8.18
CA TYR A 128 14.81 9.45 7.44
C TYR A 128 16.19 9.00 7.92
N GLN A 129 16.28 7.99 8.80
CA GLN A 129 17.55 7.53 9.35
C GLN A 129 18.54 6.98 8.31
N HIS A 130 18.03 6.53 7.16
CA HIS A 130 18.84 6.00 6.07
C HIS A 130 19.47 7.09 5.20
N LEU A 131 19.08 8.37 5.37
CA LEU A 131 19.59 9.49 4.59
C LEU A 131 20.67 10.25 5.36
N THR A 132 21.74 10.62 4.68
CA THR A 132 22.78 11.51 5.21
C THR A 132 22.63 12.92 4.66
N LYS A 133 23.19 13.92 5.36
CA LYS A 133 23.11 15.32 4.91
C LYS A 133 23.90 15.50 3.61
N GLU A 134 25.01 14.80 3.48
CA GLU A 134 25.89 14.77 2.31
C GLU A 134 25.13 14.26 1.09
N GLU A 135 24.28 13.24 1.27
CA GLU A 135 23.48 12.70 0.18
C GLU A 135 22.38 13.67 -0.28
N VAL A 136 21.73 14.37 0.66
CA VAL A 136 20.74 15.40 0.32
C VAL A 136 21.40 16.59 -0.39
N LEU A 137 22.56 17.06 0.08
CA LEU A 137 23.32 18.13 -0.57
C LEU A 137 23.80 17.73 -1.97
N ARG A 138 24.23 16.49 -2.16
CA ARG A 138 24.63 15.98 -3.47
C ARG A 138 23.47 16.03 -4.47
N LYS A 139 22.27 15.64 -4.05
CA LYS A 139 21.05 15.74 -4.87
C LYS A 139 20.64 17.19 -5.11
N LEU A 140 20.82 18.07 -4.12
CA LEU A 140 20.59 19.50 -4.34
C LEU A 140 21.48 20.07 -5.46
N ASN A 141 22.74 19.62 -5.52
CA ASN A 141 23.75 20.15 -6.45
C ASN A 141 23.69 19.54 -7.86
N ASN A 142 23.24 18.29 -8.00
CA ASN A 142 23.24 17.54 -9.25
C ASN A 142 21.86 17.38 -9.91
N CYS A 143 20.89 18.25 -9.56
CA CYS A 143 19.43 18.04 -9.75
C CYS A 143 18.84 16.91 -8.86
N ILE A 144 17.50 16.95 -8.67
CA ILE A 144 16.68 16.12 -7.75
C ILE A 144 17.11 14.64 -7.72
#